data_AF-A0AAV3PTV6-F1
#
_entry.id   AF-A0AAV3PTV6-F1
#
_cell.length_a   1.000
_cell.length_b   1.000
_cell.length_c   1.000
_cell.angle_alpha   90.00
_cell.angle_beta   90.00
_cell.angle_gamma   90.00
#
_symmetry.space_group_name_H-M   'P 1'
#
loop_
_entity.id
_entity.type
_entity.pdbx_description
1 polymer ?
#
loop_
_entity_poly.entity_id
_entity_poly.type
_entity_poly.pdbx_seq_one_letter_code
_entity_poly.pdbx_strand_id
1 'polypeptide(L)'
;MNHFQWRFLCALGEAQYLNRTFVMDLSICLASTYTQSHKDEEGKDFRYYFDFDHLKEVASIMDEGEFHQDWKKWDKVHKRKLPCEKLQATKSRQWNSKKTSTIIWRQFDAPEPENYWYQVCEGSAAKYIQRPWHALWKSKRLMNIVSEINGSMDWDFDAVYVVRGEKSQNKEMWPHLDATHPQMPLSQRLETFCNLTSDCKDGINTC
;
A
#
# COMPACT_ATOMS: atom_id res chain seq x y z
N MET A 1 7.06 1.40 -3.11
CA MET A 1 5.69 1.66 -2.60
C MET A 1 5.06 0.47 -1.84
N ASN A 2 5.39 -0.79 -2.16
CA ASN A 2 4.77 -1.96 -1.52
C ASN A 2 5.03 -2.02 -0.01
N HIS A 3 6.22 -1.63 0.41
CA HIS A 3 6.60 -1.56 1.82
C HIS A 3 5.72 -0.60 2.63
N PHE A 4 5.43 0.60 2.09
CA PHE A 4 4.48 1.53 2.69
C PHE A 4 3.08 0.92 2.81
N GLN A 5 2.57 0.29 1.74
CA GLN A 5 1.25 -0.36 1.77
C GLN A 5 1.19 -1.47 2.82
N TRP A 6 2.24 -2.28 2.93
CA TRP A 6 2.35 -3.31 3.95
C TRP A 6 2.28 -2.69 5.35
N ARG A 7 3.12 -1.69 5.66
CA ARG A 7 3.14 -0.99 6.96
C ARG A 7 1.78 -0.36 7.29
N PHE A 8 1.19 0.31 6.30
CA PHE A 8 -0.11 0.95 6.42
C PHE A 8 -1.22 -0.05 6.76
N LEU A 9 -1.32 -1.15 6.02
CA LEU A 9 -2.34 -2.17 6.25
C LEU A 9 -2.14 -2.92 7.56
N CYS A 10 -0.89 -3.06 8.00
CA CYS A 10 -0.56 -3.58 9.34
C CYS A 10 -1.14 -2.70 10.44
N ALA A 11 -0.90 -1.40 10.37
CA ALA A 11 -1.42 -0.44 11.34
C ALA A 11 -2.95 -0.34 11.30
N LEU A 12 -3.54 -0.34 10.10
CA LEU A 12 -4.98 -0.31 9.92
C LEU A 12 -5.65 -1.58 10.48
N GLY A 13 -5.05 -2.75 10.24
CA GLY A 13 -5.54 -4.02 10.79
C GLY A 13 -5.51 -4.05 12.31
N GLU A 14 -4.43 -3.57 12.95
CA GLU A 14 -4.37 -3.46 14.41
C GLU A 14 -5.46 -2.51 14.95
N ALA A 15 -5.64 -1.36 14.32
CA ALA A 15 -6.65 -0.39 14.72
C ALA A 15 -8.07 -0.96 14.63
N GLN A 16 -8.38 -1.69 13.55
CA GLN A 16 -9.64 -2.40 13.38
C GLN A 16 -9.83 -3.49 14.44
N TYR A 17 -8.78 -4.27 14.71
CA TYR A 17 -8.80 -5.32 15.74
C TYR A 17 -9.05 -4.74 17.15
N LEU A 18 -8.48 -3.58 17.45
CA LEU A 18 -8.68 -2.87 18.72
C LEU A 18 -9.97 -2.04 18.75
N ASN A 19 -10.72 -1.98 17.65
CA ASN A 19 -11.89 -1.13 17.46
C ASN A 19 -11.62 0.35 17.81
N ARG A 20 -10.53 0.89 17.28
CA ARG A 20 -10.08 2.27 17.48
C ARG A 20 -10.01 3.01 16.15
N THR A 21 -10.20 4.34 16.21
CA THR A 21 -9.92 5.20 15.06
C THR A 21 -8.42 5.22 14.79
N PHE A 22 -8.05 4.93 13.55
CA PHE A 22 -6.67 5.02 13.09
C PHE A 22 -6.37 6.47 12.70
N VAL A 23 -5.35 7.07 13.30
CA VAL A 23 -4.88 8.42 12.93
C VAL A 23 -3.58 8.25 12.15
N MET A 24 -3.52 8.79 10.94
CA MET A 24 -2.36 8.69 10.06
C MET A 24 -1.90 10.06 9.56
N ASP A 25 -0.61 10.18 9.30
CA ASP A 25 -0.06 11.29 8.51
C ASP A 25 -0.32 11.02 7.01
N LEU A 26 -0.77 12.04 6.28
CA LEU A 26 -0.95 11.99 4.83
C LEU A 26 0.37 12.22 4.08
N SER A 27 1.46 12.56 4.76
CA SER A 27 2.77 12.66 4.14
C SER A 27 3.37 11.28 3.88
N ILE A 28 3.83 11.03 2.65
CA ILE A 28 4.51 9.80 2.26
C ILE A 28 5.90 10.10 1.69
N CYS A 29 6.84 9.19 1.94
CA CYS A 29 8.14 9.19 1.31
C CYS A 29 8.10 8.33 0.04
N LEU A 30 8.49 8.91 -1.09
CA LEU A 30 8.65 8.20 -2.35
C LEU A 30 10.10 7.76 -2.50
N ALA A 31 10.32 6.45 -2.59
CA ALA A 31 11.67 5.90 -2.76
C ALA A 31 12.33 6.38 -4.07
N SER A 32 13.65 6.53 -4.02
CA SER A 32 14.55 6.95 -5.11
C SER A 32 14.41 6.16 -6.41
N THR A 33 13.95 4.92 -6.33
CA THR A 33 13.68 4.07 -7.50
C THR A 33 12.54 4.59 -8.38
N TYR A 34 11.66 5.42 -7.83
CA TYR A 34 10.52 5.99 -8.54
C TYR A 34 10.71 7.48 -8.89
N THR A 35 11.85 8.07 -8.53
CA THR A 35 12.12 9.49 -8.77
C THR A 35 13.12 9.67 -9.89
N GLN A 36 12.92 10.71 -10.72
CA GLN A 36 13.88 11.06 -11.78
C GLN A 36 15.20 11.57 -11.18
N SER A 37 15.15 12.09 -9.96
CA SER A 37 16.29 12.61 -9.21
C SER A 37 17.15 11.50 -8.60
N HIS A 38 16.71 10.24 -8.64
CA HIS A 38 17.32 9.09 -7.95
C HIS A 38 17.55 9.35 -6.45
N LYS A 39 16.71 10.17 -5.84
CA LYS A 39 16.74 10.50 -4.42
C LYS A 39 15.37 10.27 -3.81
N ASP A 40 15.35 9.87 -2.55
CA ASP A 40 14.11 9.74 -1.81
C ASP A 40 13.45 11.12 -1.69
N GLU A 41 12.17 11.21 -2.05
CA GLU A 41 11.40 12.44 -1.99
C GLU A 41 10.36 12.33 -0.87
N GLU A 42 10.59 13.06 0.21
CA GLU A 42 9.67 13.17 1.34
C GLU A 42 8.53 14.18 1.09
N GLY A 43 7.44 14.03 1.86
CA GLY A 43 6.35 15.01 1.89
C GLY A 43 5.40 14.96 0.69
N LYS A 44 5.37 13.85 -0.05
CA LYS A 44 4.33 13.65 -1.09
C LYS A 44 2.99 13.41 -0.42
N ASP A 45 1.91 13.87 -1.03
CA ASP A 45 0.56 13.68 -0.47
C ASP A 45 0.01 12.29 -0.82
N PHE A 46 -0.38 11.53 0.21
CA PHE A 46 -1.04 10.23 0.11
C PHE A 46 -2.24 10.24 -0.85
N ARG A 47 -3.02 11.32 -0.86
CA ARG A 47 -4.24 11.49 -1.68
C ARG A 47 -3.96 11.47 -3.18
N TYR A 48 -2.71 11.73 -3.57
CA TYR A 48 -2.31 11.63 -4.97
C TYR A 48 -2.25 10.16 -5.44
N TYR A 49 -1.91 9.24 -4.54
CA TYR A 49 -1.67 7.82 -4.86
C TYR A 49 -2.85 6.92 -4.53
N PHE A 50 -3.59 7.24 -3.48
CA PHE A 50 -4.69 6.44 -2.96
C PHE A 50 -5.96 7.26 -2.80
N ASP A 51 -7.12 6.61 -2.93
CA ASP A 51 -8.42 7.24 -2.71
C ASP A 51 -8.72 7.29 -1.21
N PHE A 52 -8.41 8.43 -0.60
CA PHE A 52 -8.62 8.66 0.84
C PHE A 52 -10.10 8.78 1.20
N ASP A 53 -10.95 9.26 0.30
CA ASP A 53 -12.38 9.39 0.55
C ASP A 53 -13.03 8.02 0.64
N HIS A 54 -12.69 7.11 -0.29
CA HIS A 54 -13.09 5.70 -0.20
C HIS A 54 -12.60 5.03 1.09
N LEU A 55 -11.34 5.30 1.47
CA LEU A 55 -10.75 4.74 2.68
C LEU A 55 -11.48 5.20 3.96
N LYS A 56 -11.92 6.46 4.01
CA LYS A 56 -12.76 7.03 5.09
C LYS A 56 -14.15 6.39 5.17
N GLU A 57 -14.70 5.92 4.05
CA GLU A 57 -15.99 5.21 4.03
C GLU A 57 -15.88 3.77 4.54
N VAL A 58 -14.78 3.08 4.22
CA VAL A 58 -14.59 1.65 4.56
C VAL A 58 -14.04 1.45 5.97
N ALA A 59 -13.20 2.36 6.46
CA ALA A 59 -12.54 2.22 7.74
C ALA A 59 -12.60 3.50 8.59
N SER A 60 -12.60 3.35 9.92
CA SER A 60 -12.53 4.47 10.86
C SER A 60 -11.12 5.08 10.87
N ILE A 61 -10.83 5.94 9.90
CA ILE A 61 -9.54 6.62 9.74
C ILE A 61 -9.68 8.14 9.81
N MET A 62 -8.66 8.82 10.31
CA MET A 62 -8.58 10.26 10.44
C MET A 62 -7.19 10.76 10.06
N ASP A 63 -7.13 11.94 9.44
CA ASP A 63 -5.87 12.64 9.20
C ASP A 63 -5.29 13.17 10.53
N GLU A 64 -3.98 13.06 10.70
CA GLU A 64 -3.24 13.61 11.83
C GLU A 64 -3.45 15.12 11.96
N GLY A 65 -3.49 15.85 10.83
CA GLY A 65 -3.75 17.28 10.81
C GLY A 65 -5.13 17.63 11.39
N GLU A 66 -6.18 16.97 10.89
CA GLU A 66 -7.56 17.07 11.39
C GLU A 66 -7.63 16.72 12.89
N PHE A 67 -7.03 15.59 13.29
CA PHE A 67 -7.00 15.12 14.67
C PHE A 67 -6.39 16.15 15.62
N HIS A 68 -5.25 16.73 15.28
CA HIS A 68 -4.59 17.72 16.13
C HIS A 68 -5.42 19.00 16.31
N GLN A 69 -6.16 19.43 15.29
CA GLN A 69 -7.05 20.59 15.39
C GLN A 69 -8.22 20.32 16.33
N ASP A 70 -8.86 19.17 16.18
CA ASP A 70 -10.00 18.80 17.02
C ASP A 70 -9.59 18.45 18.44
N TRP A 71 -8.41 17.85 18.62
CA TRP A 71 -7.83 17.61 19.94
C TRP A 71 -7.58 18.92 20.70
N LYS A 72 -7.04 19.94 20.04
CA LYS A 72 -6.85 21.27 20.65
C LYS A 72 -8.18 21.92 21.08
N LYS A 73 -9.27 21.69 20.34
CA LYS A 73 -10.60 22.17 20.74
C LYS A 73 -11.12 21.36 21.94
N TRP A 74 -10.96 20.05 21.92
CA TRP A 74 -11.39 19.15 22.98
C TRP A 74 -10.67 19.43 24.31
N ASP A 75 -9.35 19.62 24.29
CA ASP A 75 -8.51 19.90 25.46
C ASP A 75 -8.86 21.24 26.13
N LYS A 76 -9.29 22.23 25.35
CA LYS A 76 -9.81 23.51 25.89
C LYS A 76 -11.11 23.33 26.66
N VAL A 77 -11.98 22.43 26.21
CA VAL A 77 -13.28 22.15 26.84
C VAL A 77 -13.11 21.23 28.05
N HIS A 78 -12.22 20.23 27.94
CA HIS A 78 -12.03 19.21 28.96
C HIS A 78 -10.71 19.42 29.71
N LYS A 79 -10.79 19.88 30.97
CA LYS A 79 -9.61 20.02 31.85
C LYS A 79 -8.98 18.68 32.28
N ARG A 80 -9.51 17.53 31.81
CA ARG A 80 -8.99 16.20 32.13
C ARG A 80 -7.99 15.78 31.06
N LYS A 81 -6.73 15.63 31.46
CA LYS A 81 -5.67 15.09 30.59
C LYS A 81 -5.92 13.61 30.35
N LEU A 82 -6.13 13.23 29.09
CA LEU A 82 -6.17 11.82 28.70
C LEU A 82 -4.73 11.27 28.71
N PRO A 83 -4.49 10.05 29.21
CA PRO A 83 -3.16 9.47 29.20
C PRO A 83 -2.77 9.11 27.76
N CYS A 84 -1.67 9.69 27.27
CA CYS A 84 -1.01 9.26 26.04
C CYS A 84 0.09 8.27 26.40
N GLU A 85 0.01 7.07 25.85
CA GLU A 85 1.04 6.04 26.04
C GLU A 85 1.80 5.88 24.73
N LYS A 86 3.05 6.35 24.72
CA LYS A 86 3.99 6.06 23.63
C LYS A 86 4.57 4.68 23.89
N LEU A 87 4.13 3.68 23.13
CA LEU A 87 4.63 2.32 23.24
C LEU A 87 5.84 2.18 22.32
N GLN A 88 6.99 1.86 22.90
CA GLN A 88 8.14 1.47 22.10
C GLN A 88 7.88 0.12 21.42
N ALA A 89 8.33 0.01 20.17
CA ALA A 89 8.03 -1.13 19.31
C ALA A 89 8.53 -2.48 19.87
N THR A 90 9.52 -2.48 20.76
CA THR A 90 10.12 -3.69 21.30
C THR A 90 9.21 -4.51 22.24
N LYS A 91 8.16 -3.91 22.84
CA LYS A 91 7.38 -4.59 23.90
C LYS A 91 5.98 -4.99 23.43
N SER A 92 5.77 -6.28 23.20
CA SER A 92 4.43 -6.87 23.09
C SER A 92 3.75 -6.84 24.46
N ARG A 93 2.95 -5.81 24.71
CA ARG A 93 2.17 -5.72 25.94
C ARG A 93 0.94 -6.63 25.83
N GLN A 94 0.70 -7.46 26.84
CA GLN A 94 -0.61 -8.09 27.03
C GLN A 94 -1.66 -6.99 27.24
N TRP A 95 -2.59 -6.88 26.30
CA TRP A 95 -3.60 -5.83 26.31
C TRP A 95 -4.57 -6.05 27.48
N ASN A 96 -4.58 -5.12 28.42
CA ASN A 96 -5.58 -5.08 29.47
C ASN A 96 -6.78 -4.27 28.96
N SER A 97 -7.88 -4.95 28.64
CA SER A 97 -9.14 -4.36 28.14
C SER A 97 -9.72 -3.22 29.00
N LYS A 98 -9.25 -3.07 30.24
CA LYS A 98 -9.72 -2.07 31.21
C LYS A 98 -9.28 -0.62 30.90
N LYS A 99 -8.31 -0.39 29.99
CA LYS A 99 -7.87 0.97 29.60
C LYS A 99 -8.45 1.38 28.24
N THR A 100 -9.73 1.71 28.21
CA THR A 100 -10.41 2.15 26.98
C THR A 100 -10.02 3.57 26.57
N SER A 101 -9.66 4.44 27.54
CA SER A 101 -9.50 5.89 27.35
C SER A 101 -8.06 6.39 27.13
N THR A 102 -7.14 5.56 26.63
CA THR A 102 -5.75 5.99 26.38
C THR A 102 -5.47 6.15 24.89
N ILE A 103 -4.80 7.23 24.50
CA ILE A 103 -4.25 7.38 23.15
C ILE A 103 -3.00 6.50 23.05
N ILE A 104 -2.96 5.67 22.02
CA ILE A 104 -1.84 4.77 21.74
C ILE A 104 -1.02 5.40 20.62
N TRP A 105 0.21 5.76 20.92
CA TRP A 105 1.17 6.24 19.93
C TRP A 105 2.16 5.13 19.60
N ARG A 106 2.23 4.76 18.31
CA ARG A 106 3.17 3.77 17.76
C ARG A 106 4.06 4.45 16.74
N GLN A 107 5.32 4.03 16.69
CA GLN A 107 6.30 4.54 15.73
C GLN A 107 6.94 3.37 14.99
N PHE A 108 7.41 3.60 13.77
CA PHE A 108 8.01 2.60 12.87
C PHE A 108 9.55 2.72 12.84
N ASP A 109 10.25 2.68 13.99
CA ASP A 109 11.71 2.91 14.03
C ASP A 109 12.54 1.77 14.64
N ALA A 110 11.96 0.59 14.91
CA ALA A 110 12.75 -0.51 15.42
C ALA A 110 13.43 -1.29 14.27
N PRO A 111 14.77 -1.48 14.31
CA PRO A 111 15.43 -2.44 13.43
C PRO A 111 14.92 -3.85 13.73
N GLU A 112 14.76 -4.68 12.68
CA GLU A 112 14.52 -6.11 12.82
C GLU A 112 15.69 -6.73 13.62
N PRO A 113 15.46 -7.67 14.57
CA PRO A 113 14.31 -8.58 14.70
C PRO A 113 13.27 -8.23 15.78
N GLU A 114 13.48 -7.19 16.60
CA GLU A 114 12.54 -6.81 17.68
C GLU A 114 11.47 -5.79 17.23
N ASN A 115 11.08 -5.85 15.96
CA ASN A 115 10.11 -4.92 15.38
C ASN A 115 8.67 -5.33 15.76
N TYR A 116 7.97 -4.45 16.49
CA TYR A 116 6.54 -4.60 16.81
C TYR A 116 5.71 -5.01 15.60
N TRP A 117 5.93 -4.31 14.50
CA TRP A 117 5.08 -4.41 13.31
C TRP A 117 5.27 -5.75 12.59
N TYR A 118 6.47 -6.33 12.70
CA TYR A 118 6.70 -7.70 12.26
C TYR A 118 5.86 -8.68 13.08
N GLN A 119 5.80 -8.54 14.41
CA GLN A 119 4.97 -9.41 15.26
C GLN A 119 3.48 -9.28 14.97
N VAL A 120 3.01 -8.05 14.66
CA VAL A 120 1.62 -7.76 14.30
C VAL A 120 1.23 -8.44 12.99
N CYS A 121 2.09 -8.35 11.96
CA CYS A 121 1.73 -8.72 10.60
C CYS A 121 2.24 -10.07 10.10
N GLU A 122 3.37 -10.53 10.60
CA GLU A 122 4.00 -11.79 10.17
C GLU A 122 4.27 -12.72 11.36
N GLY A 123 4.03 -12.24 12.59
CA GLY A 123 4.17 -13.01 13.82
C GLY A 123 2.91 -13.78 14.23
N SER A 124 2.86 -14.16 15.50
CA SER A 124 1.73 -14.91 16.06
C SER A 124 0.40 -14.15 16.05
N ALA A 125 0.43 -12.81 16.05
CA ALA A 125 -0.74 -11.96 16.02
C ALA A 125 -1.40 -11.88 14.63
N ALA A 126 -0.66 -12.20 13.55
CA ALA A 126 -1.15 -12.20 12.17
C ALA A 126 -2.35 -13.14 11.94
N LYS A 127 -2.52 -14.16 12.80
CA LYS A 127 -3.68 -15.06 12.78
C LYS A 127 -4.98 -14.35 13.14
N TYR A 128 -4.91 -13.29 13.95
CA TYR A 128 -6.06 -12.56 14.46
C TYR A 128 -6.22 -11.20 13.79
N ILE A 129 -5.12 -10.56 13.44
CA ILE A 129 -5.08 -9.25 12.80
C ILE A 129 -5.09 -9.45 11.29
N GLN A 130 -6.22 -9.19 10.65
CA GLN A 130 -6.33 -9.26 9.20
C GLN A 130 -5.92 -7.93 8.55
N ARG A 131 -5.21 -8.01 7.42
CA ARG A 131 -4.85 -6.85 6.60
C ARG A 131 -5.99 -6.54 5.61
N PRO A 132 -6.67 -5.39 5.72
CA PRO A 132 -7.83 -5.08 4.88
C PRO A 132 -7.38 -4.54 3.50
N TRP A 133 -6.81 -5.41 2.66
CA TRP A 133 -6.36 -5.02 1.31
C TRP A 133 -7.46 -4.40 0.45
N HIS A 134 -8.71 -4.84 0.66
CA HIS A 134 -9.88 -4.32 -0.06
C HIS A 134 -10.18 -2.85 0.24
N ALA A 135 -9.69 -2.30 1.35
CA ALA A 135 -9.93 -0.91 1.74
C ALA A 135 -8.99 0.07 1.02
N LEU A 136 -7.84 -0.40 0.52
CA LEU A 136 -6.83 0.47 -0.08
C LEU A 136 -6.98 0.51 -1.60
N TRP A 137 -7.59 1.57 -2.11
CA TRP A 137 -7.77 1.77 -3.55
C TRP A 137 -6.79 2.81 -4.09
N LYS A 138 -6.37 2.63 -5.35
CA LYS A 138 -5.59 3.64 -6.06
C LYS A 138 -6.44 4.88 -6.30
N SER A 139 -5.79 6.05 -6.33
CA SER A 139 -6.46 7.32 -6.57
C SER A 139 -7.22 7.28 -7.90
N LYS A 140 -8.49 7.72 -7.87
CA LYS A 140 -9.32 7.86 -9.08
C LYS A 140 -8.63 8.69 -10.16
N ARG A 141 -7.88 9.73 -9.77
CA ARG A 141 -7.15 10.58 -10.72
C ARG A 141 -6.09 9.79 -11.49
N LEU A 142 -5.31 8.97 -10.79
CA LEU A 142 -4.32 8.11 -11.41
C LEU A 142 -4.98 7.02 -12.26
N MET A 143 -6.04 6.40 -11.76
CA MET A 143 -6.76 5.37 -12.51
C MET A 143 -7.39 5.92 -13.80
N ASN A 144 -7.91 7.15 -13.78
CA ASN A 144 -8.42 7.79 -14.98
C ASN A 144 -7.31 8.01 -16.01
N ILE A 145 -6.15 8.53 -15.60
CA ILE A 145 -5.00 8.71 -16.50
C ILE A 145 -4.57 7.37 -17.11
N VAL A 146 -4.45 6.32 -16.29
CA VAL A 146 -4.09 4.97 -16.76
C VAL A 146 -5.16 4.43 -17.73
N SER A 147 -6.44 4.68 -17.46
CA SER A 147 -7.54 4.24 -18.32
C SER A 147 -7.54 4.96 -19.66
N GLU A 148 -7.26 6.27 -19.70
CA GLU A 148 -7.11 7.05 -20.93
C GLU A 148 -5.90 6.60 -21.76
N ILE A 149 -4.76 6.37 -21.11
CA ILE A 149 -3.56 5.82 -21.77
C ILE A 149 -3.90 4.45 -22.36
N ASN A 150 -4.49 3.54 -21.58
CA ASN A 150 -4.88 2.22 -22.08
C ASN A 150 -5.89 2.33 -23.24
N GLY A 151 -6.90 3.20 -23.14
CA GLY A 151 -7.87 3.41 -24.20
C GLY A 151 -7.26 3.98 -25.49
N SER A 152 -6.24 4.83 -25.38
CA SER A 152 -5.48 5.30 -26.55
C SER A 152 -4.54 4.25 -27.13
N MET A 153 -3.98 3.38 -26.29
CA MET A 153 -3.10 2.28 -26.72
C MET A 153 -3.87 1.07 -27.26
N ASP A 154 -5.13 0.86 -26.89
CA ASP A 154 -5.94 -0.29 -27.31
C ASP A 154 -6.01 -0.40 -28.84
N TRP A 155 -6.07 0.74 -29.56
CA TRP A 155 -5.99 0.76 -31.03
C TRP A 155 -4.66 0.16 -31.56
N ASP A 156 -3.54 0.47 -30.90
CA ASP A 156 -2.21 -0.01 -31.31
C ASP A 156 -1.98 -1.48 -30.93
N PHE A 157 -2.57 -1.96 -29.82
CA PHE A 157 -2.53 -3.37 -29.45
C PHE A 157 -3.37 -4.24 -30.38
N ASP A 158 -4.56 -3.79 -30.79
CA ASP A 158 -5.40 -4.51 -31.76
C ASP A 158 -4.75 -4.55 -33.15
N ALA A 159 -4.03 -3.49 -33.56
CA ALA A 159 -3.30 -3.48 -34.83
C ALA A 159 -2.19 -4.56 -34.89
N VAL A 160 -1.56 -4.93 -33.78
CA VAL A 160 -0.57 -6.03 -33.75
C VAL A 160 -1.25 -7.41 -33.85
N TYR A 161 -2.48 -7.56 -33.35
CA TYR A 161 -3.22 -8.82 -33.41
C TYR A 161 -3.96 -9.04 -34.74
N VAL A 162 -4.56 -8.01 -35.33
CA VAL A 162 -5.23 -8.10 -36.64
C VAL A 162 -4.20 -8.33 -37.76
N VAL A 163 -2.99 -7.79 -37.62
CA VAL A 163 -1.90 -7.97 -38.59
C VAL A 163 -1.28 -9.38 -38.55
N ARG A 164 -1.38 -10.12 -37.44
CA ARG A 164 -0.90 -11.51 -37.37
C ARG A 164 -1.75 -12.50 -38.17
N GLY A 165 -2.97 -12.16 -38.58
CA GLY A 165 -3.81 -13.05 -39.40
C GLY A 165 -3.33 -13.15 -40.86
N GLU A 166 -3.34 -12.02 -41.57
CA GLU A 166 -2.97 -11.99 -43.00
C GLU A 166 -1.46 -11.88 -43.24
N LYS A 167 -0.70 -11.12 -42.42
CA LYS A 167 0.74 -10.95 -42.66
C LYS A 167 1.60 -12.14 -42.19
N SER A 168 1.07 -13.04 -41.35
CA SER A 168 1.75 -14.28 -40.98
C SER A 168 1.78 -15.32 -42.10
N GLN A 169 0.88 -15.20 -43.09
CA GLN A 169 0.87 -16.09 -44.25
C GLN A 169 2.05 -15.81 -45.19
N ASN A 170 2.59 -14.59 -45.18
CA ASN A 170 3.73 -14.22 -46.01
C ASN A 170 5.06 -14.65 -45.38
N LYS A 171 5.44 -15.91 -45.62
CA LYS A 171 6.67 -16.53 -45.12
C LYS A 171 7.96 -15.99 -45.75
N GLU A 172 7.87 -15.29 -46.87
CA GLU A 172 9.05 -14.68 -47.53
C GLU A 172 9.55 -13.45 -46.76
N MET A 173 8.63 -12.68 -46.19
CA MET A 173 8.95 -11.46 -45.46
C MET A 173 9.31 -11.72 -43.99
N TRP A 174 8.82 -12.82 -43.40
CA TRP A 174 8.99 -13.16 -41.98
C TRP A 174 9.34 -14.63 -41.74
N PRO A 175 10.52 -15.10 -42.18
CA PRO A 175 10.90 -16.52 -42.18
C PRO A 175 11.07 -17.15 -40.78
N HIS A 176 11.14 -16.34 -39.71
CA HIS A 176 11.36 -16.80 -38.33
C HIS A 176 10.16 -16.54 -37.40
N LEU A 177 9.00 -16.15 -37.94
CA LEU A 177 7.81 -15.82 -37.16
C LEU A 177 7.27 -17.06 -36.39
N ASP A 178 7.34 -18.24 -37.00
CA ASP A 178 6.92 -19.50 -36.39
C ASP A 178 7.88 -19.97 -35.27
N ALA A 179 9.13 -19.51 -35.29
CA ALA A 179 10.14 -19.86 -34.29
C ALA A 179 9.99 -19.07 -32.97
N THR A 180 9.16 -18.02 -32.95
CA THR A 180 8.90 -17.18 -31.78
C THR A 180 7.65 -17.58 -30.99
N HIS A 181 7.32 -18.87 -30.99
CA HIS A 181 6.34 -19.43 -30.06
C HIS A 181 7.00 -20.43 -29.11
N PRO A 182 7.22 -20.09 -27.83
CA PRO A 182 7.07 -21.10 -26.81
C PRO A 182 5.58 -21.41 -26.71
N GLN A 183 5.24 -22.69 -26.80
CA GLN A 183 3.97 -23.23 -26.35
C GLN A 183 3.90 -22.98 -24.84
N MET A 184 3.39 -21.81 -24.46
CA MET A 184 3.23 -21.42 -23.07
C MET A 184 1.74 -21.51 -22.74
N PRO A 185 1.29 -22.43 -21.87
CA PRO A 185 -0.12 -22.59 -21.54
C PRO A 185 -0.68 -21.26 -21.03
N LEU A 186 -1.93 -20.96 -21.42
CA LEU A 186 -2.63 -19.71 -21.12
C LEU A 186 -2.58 -19.31 -19.63
N SER A 187 -2.39 -20.29 -18.73
CA SER A 187 -2.22 -20.09 -17.29
C SER A 187 -0.98 -19.26 -16.93
N GLN A 188 0.11 -19.32 -17.69
CA GLN A 188 1.34 -18.59 -17.38
C GLN A 188 1.30 -17.11 -17.81
N ARG A 189 0.39 -16.72 -18.71
CA ARG A 189 0.28 -15.33 -19.17
C ARG A 189 -0.37 -14.39 -18.14
N LEU A 190 -1.14 -14.94 -17.21
CA LEU A 190 -1.65 -14.21 -16.04
C LEU A 190 -0.64 -14.19 -14.89
N GLU A 191 0.30 -15.14 -14.85
CA GLU A 191 1.29 -15.22 -13.76
C GLU A 191 2.35 -14.11 -13.83
N THR A 192 2.64 -13.54 -15.00
CA THR A 192 3.70 -12.51 -15.14
C THR A 192 3.34 -11.09 -14.68
N PHE A 193 2.09 -10.84 -14.26
CA PHE A 193 1.77 -9.65 -13.44
C PHE A 193 1.62 -9.97 -11.94
N CYS A 194 1.41 -11.24 -11.58
CA CYS A 194 1.28 -11.68 -10.18
C CYS A 194 2.60 -12.12 -9.55
N ASN A 195 3.67 -12.35 -10.32
CA ASN A 195 4.99 -12.73 -9.82
C ASN A 195 5.91 -11.53 -9.46
N LEU A 196 5.35 -10.34 -9.23
CA LEU A 196 6.08 -9.22 -8.62
C LEU A 196 6.32 -9.40 -7.10
N THR A 197 5.91 -10.53 -6.54
CA THR A 197 6.11 -10.89 -5.12
C THR A 197 7.30 -11.82 -4.88
N SER A 198 7.99 -12.33 -5.91
CA SER A 198 9.16 -13.22 -5.68
C SER A 198 10.45 -12.48 -5.33
N ASP A 199 10.52 -11.15 -5.52
CA ASP A 199 11.77 -10.39 -5.34
C ASP A 199 11.86 -9.67 -3.97
N CYS A 200 11.07 -10.09 -2.98
CA CYS A 200 11.16 -9.56 -1.61
C CYS A 200 12.14 -10.36 -0.72
N LYS A 201 13.32 -10.65 -1.25
CA LYS A 201 14.49 -11.00 -0.45
C LYS A 201 15.66 -10.23 -1.06
N ASP A 202 15.85 -9.00 -0.60
CA ASP A 202 17.18 -8.40 -0.35
C ASP A 202 17.04 -6.90 -0.01
N GLY A 203 17.38 -6.55 1.24
CA GLY A 203 17.83 -5.22 1.70
C GLY A 203 16.79 -4.09 1.65
N ILE A 204 16.16 -3.70 2.76
CA ILE A 204 16.74 -2.81 3.78
C ILE A 204 17.68 -1.76 3.17
N ASN A 205 17.13 -0.56 2.87
CA ASN A 205 17.72 0.79 3.04
C ASN A 205 17.31 1.80 1.95
N THR A 206 16.04 2.16 1.91
CA THR A 206 15.48 3.49 1.51
C THR A 206 13.96 3.35 1.67
N CYS A 207 13.27 4.43 2.07
CA CYS A 207 11.87 4.45 2.56
C CYS A 207 10.97 3.26 2.12
#